data_AF-A0A442T4M4-F1
#
_entry.id   AF-A0A442T4M4-F1
#
_cell.length_a   1.000
_cell.length_b   1.000
_cell.length_c   1.000
_cell.angle_alpha   90.00
_cell.angle_beta   90.00
_cell.angle_gamma   90.00
#
_symmetry.space_group_name_H-M   'P 1'
#
loop_
_entity.id
_entity.type
_entity.pdbx_description
1 polymer ?
#
loop_
_entity_poly.entity_id
_entity_poly.type
_entity_poly.pdbx_seq_one_letter_code
_entity_poly.pdbx_strand_id
1 'polypeptide(L)'
;GDKHLVAYVVCAPEAGSDDDDGGGLAGALRAHLGARLPDYMVPSAFVRLAALPLTPNGKLDRKALPAPADDAYARRSYEAPRGAVETALAQIWAELLG
;
A
#
# COMPACT_ATOMS: atom_id res chain seq x y z
N GLY A 1 -9.32 4.72 15.51
CA GLY A 1 -8.55 4.65 14.26
C GLY A 1 -8.86 3.35 13.60
N ASP A 2 -9.29 3.39 12.34
CA ASP A 2 -9.72 2.22 11.60
C ASP A 2 -8.56 1.24 11.37
N LYS A 3 -8.79 -0.02 11.71
CA LYS A 3 -7.81 -1.08 11.52
C LYS A 3 -7.81 -1.49 10.06
N HIS A 4 -6.66 -1.41 9.42
CA HIS A 4 -6.45 -1.86 8.04
C HIS A 4 -5.24 -2.80 7.97
N LEU A 5 -5.21 -3.62 6.92
CA LEU A 5 -4.13 -4.57 6.69
C LEU A 5 -2.95 -3.87 6.01
N VAL A 6 -1.75 -4.07 6.57
CA VAL A 6 -0.47 -3.62 6.02
C VAL A 6 0.38 -4.85 5.75
N ALA A 7 0.92 -4.96 4.53
CA ALA A 7 1.86 -6.01 4.16
C ALA A 7 3.30 -5.47 4.15
N TYR A 8 4.23 -6.27 4.65
CA TYR A 8 5.67 -6.00 4.57
C TYR A 8 6.30 -7.06 3.68
N VAL A 9 7.02 -6.63 2.65
CA VAL A 9 7.55 -7.51 1.60
C VAL A 9 9.04 -7.30 1.43
N VAL A 10 9.75 -8.39 1.17
CA VAL A 10 11.17 -8.38 0.78
C VAL A 10 11.24 -8.97 -0.61
N CYS A 11 11.86 -8.24 -1.53
CA CYS A 11 12.05 -8.70 -2.90
C CYS A 11 13.36 -9.50 -2.98
N ALA A 12 13.33 -10.66 -3.62
CA ALA A 12 14.55 -11.37 -3.97
C ALA A 12 15.38 -10.52 -4.94
N PRO A 13 16.72 -10.54 -4.86
CA PRO A 13 17.58 -9.70 -5.71
C PRO A 13 17.41 -10.04 -7.20
N GLU A 14 17.17 -11.31 -7.54
CA GLU A 14 16.84 -11.76 -8.90
C GLU A 14 15.46 -11.35 -9.41
N ALA A 15 14.57 -10.82 -8.54
CA ALA A 15 13.21 -10.44 -8.93
C ALA A 15 13.13 -9.09 -9.64
N GLY A 16 14.26 -8.45 -9.94
CA GLY A 16 14.41 -7.45 -10.99
C GLY A 16 13.26 -6.45 -11.09
N SER A 17 13.20 -5.52 -10.16
CA SER A 17 12.58 -4.22 -10.41
C SER A 17 13.36 -3.16 -9.65
N ASP A 18 14.48 -2.76 -10.23
CA ASP A 18 15.14 -1.47 -9.98
C ASP A 18 14.29 -0.31 -10.57
N ASP A 19 12.96 -0.46 -10.58
CA ASP A 19 12.07 0.68 -10.74
C ASP A 19 12.15 1.43 -9.40
N ASP A 20 12.95 2.49 -9.43
CA ASP A 20 13.34 3.41 -8.35
C ASP A 20 12.15 4.03 -7.60
N ASP A 21 10.93 3.85 -8.11
CA ASP A 21 9.69 4.31 -7.51
C ASP A 21 8.88 3.13 -6.96
N GLY A 22 8.88 2.96 -5.62
CA GLY A 22 8.06 1.98 -4.90
C GLY A 22 6.56 2.01 -5.23
N GLY A 23 6.08 3.07 -5.91
CA GLY A 23 4.69 3.24 -6.34
C GLY A 23 4.16 2.18 -7.31
N GLY A 24 5.00 1.55 -8.13
CA GLY A 24 4.57 0.50 -9.06
C GLY A 24 4.28 -0.84 -8.37
N LEU A 25 5.10 -1.21 -7.39
CA LEU A 25 5.06 -2.51 -6.70
C LEU A 25 3.75 -2.69 -5.91
N ALA A 26 3.33 -1.66 -5.17
CA ALA A 26 2.11 -1.71 -4.37
C ALA A 26 0.87 -1.95 -5.25
N GLY A 27 0.78 -1.28 -6.39
CA GLY A 27 -0.29 -1.47 -7.37
C GLY A 27 -0.31 -2.88 -7.94
N ALA A 28 0.84 -3.40 -8.36
CA ALA A 28 0.96 -4.74 -8.93
C ALA A 28 0.57 -5.84 -7.92
N LEU A 29 1.07 -5.77 -6.68
CA LEU A 29 0.74 -6.72 -5.63
C LEU A 29 -0.75 -6.66 -5.24
N ARG A 30 -1.32 -5.46 -5.15
CA ARG A 30 -2.75 -5.28 -4.87
C ARG A 30 -3.61 -5.92 -5.96
N ALA A 31 -3.31 -5.66 -7.23
CA ALA A 31 -4.04 -6.26 -8.35
C ALA A 31 -3.93 -7.79 -8.35
N HIS A 32 -2.74 -8.30 -8.09
CA HIS A 32 -2.47 -9.74 -8.03
C HIS A 32 -3.24 -10.43 -6.90
N LEU A 33 -3.28 -9.83 -5.71
CA LEU A 33 -4.00 -10.35 -4.55
C LEU A 33 -5.52 -10.19 -4.69
N GLY A 34 -6.00 -9.08 -5.25
CA GLY A 34 -7.44 -8.85 -5.48
C GLY A 34 -8.07 -9.86 -6.45
N ALA A 35 -7.28 -10.47 -7.34
CA ALA A 35 -7.75 -11.56 -8.20
C ALA A 35 -7.91 -12.91 -7.47
N ARG A 36 -7.42 -13.05 -6.23
CA ARG A 36 -7.33 -14.33 -5.50
C ARG A 36 -7.93 -14.30 -4.11
N LEU A 37 -8.01 -13.13 -3.50
CA LEU A 37 -8.48 -12.92 -2.15
C LEU A 37 -9.75 -12.06 -2.16
N PRO A 38 -10.68 -12.28 -1.21
CA PRO A 38 -11.75 -11.32 -0.95
C PRO A 38 -11.20 -9.94 -0.59
N ASP A 39 -11.92 -8.88 -0.96
CA ASP A 39 -11.48 -7.49 -0.81
C ASP A 39 -10.99 -7.13 0.60
N TYR A 40 -11.66 -7.64 1.63
CA TYR A 40 -11.30 -7.37 3.03
C TYR A 40 -9.99 -8.02 3.49
N MET A 41 -9.42 -8.93 2.70
CA MET A 41 -8.11 -9.55 2.94
C MET A 41 -6.99 -8.88 2.14
N VAL A 42 -7.31 -7.97 1.22
CA VAL A 42 -6.31 -7.28 0.41
C VAL A 42 -5.72 -6.12 1.21
N PRO A 43 -4.39 -6.10 1.45
CA PRO A 43 -3.74 -4.99 2.15
C PRO A 43 -3.98 -3.65 1.47
N SER A 44 -4.16 -2.60 2.28
CA SER A 44 -4.25 -1.23 1.79
C SER A 44 -2.88 -0.60 1.53
N ALA A 45 -1.83 -1.12 2.17
CA ALA A 45 -0.45 -0.69 1.99
C ALA A 45 0.52 -1.89 1.90
N PHE A 46 1.58 -1.71 1.10
CA PHE A 46 2.66 -2.67 0.85
C PHE A 46 3.99 -1.96 1.07
N VAL A 47 4.65 -2.25 2.19
CA VAL A 47 5.93 -1.66 2.57
C VAL A 47 7.06 -2.58 2.12
N ARG A 48 7.90 -2.10 1.21
CA ARG A 48 9.11 -2.80 0.79
C ARG A 48 10.20 -2.63 1.83
N LEU A 49 10.82 -3.74 2.24
CA LEU A 49 11.96 -3.77 3.15
C LEU A 49 13.14 -4.46 2.48
N ALA A 50 14.35 -4.01 2.82
CA ALA A 50 15.57 -4.74 2.44
C ALA A 50 15.65 -6.11 3.14
N ALA A 51 15.20 -6.17 4.40
CA ALA A 51 15.09 -7.40 5.18
C ALA A 51 14.00 -7.25 6.24
N LEU A 52 13.42 -8.36 6.68
CA LEU A 52 12.49 -8.35 7.81
C LEU A 52 13.27 -8.10 9.12
N PRO A 53 12.79 -7.21 10.01
CA PRO A 53 13.43 -6.99 11.29
C PRO A 53 13.23 -8.22 12.18
N LEU A 54 14.33 -8.73 12.75
CA LEU A 54 14.30 -9.89 13.63
C LEU A 54 14.79 -9.52 15.03
N THR A 55 14.15 -10.10 16.04
CA THR A 55 14.63 -10.13 17.42
C THR A 55 15.95 -10.92 17.51
N PRO A 56 16.72 -10.80 18.60
CA PRO A 56 17.94 -11.58 18.82
C PRO A 56 17.74 -13.10 18.73
N ASN A 57 16.52 -13.58 19.01
CA ASN A 57 16.14 -15.00 18.93
C ASN A 57 15.62 -15.40 17.53
N GLY A 58 15.77 -14.54 16.51
CA GLY A 58 15.40 -14.83 15.12
C GLY A 58 13.90 -14.74 14.80
N LYS A 59 13.05 -14.32 15.75
CA LYS A 59 11.61 -14.08 15.50
C LYS A 59 11.39 -12.70 14.89
N LEU A 60 10.33 -12.52 14.11
CA LEU A 60 9.92 -11.21 13.59
C LEU A 60 9.70 -10.20 14.72
N ASP A 61 10.42 -9.08 14.65
CA ASP A 61 10.20 -7.94 15.54
C ASP A 61 9.14 -7.01 14.95
N ARG A 62 7.88 -7.23 15.35
CA ARG A 62 6.75 -6.43 14.88
C ARG A 62 6.80 -4.97 15.34
N LYS A 63 7.56 -4.65 16.38
CA LYS A 63 7.67 -3.27 16.89
C LYS A 63 8.66 -2.45 16.07
N ALA A 64 9.62 -3.12 15.42
CA ALA A 64 10.59 -2.52 14.54
C ALA A 64 10.08 -2.34 13.09
N LEU A 65 8.86 -2.79 12.79
CA LEU A 65 8.24 -2.58 11.48
C LEU A 65 7.91 -1.09 11.31
N PRO A 66 8.38 -0.43 10.23
CA PRO A 66 8.11 0.98 10.01
C PRO A 66 6.64 1.20 9.64
N ALA A 67 6.10 2.38 9.97
CA ALA A 67 4.79 2.77 9.46
C ALA A 67 4.82 2.91 7.92
N PRO A 68 3.72 2.61 7.20
CA PRO A 68 3.64 2.83 5.76
C PRO A 68 3.85 4.31 5.42
N ALA A 69 4.78 4.60 4.52
CA ALA A 69 4.88 5.90 3.88
C ALA A 69 3.86 6.02 2.73
N ASP A 70 3.72 7.21 2.15
CA ASP A 70 2.70 7.47 1.12
C ASP A 70 2.85 6.60 -0.14
N ASP A 71 4.08 6.23 -0.47
CA ASP A 71 4.43 5.36 -1.61
C ASP A 71 4.06 3.87 -1.40
N ALA A 72 3.90 3.45 -0.14
CA ALA A 72 3.48 2.09 0.20
C ALA A 72 2.00 1.86 -0.12
N TYR A 73 1.20 2.93 -0.25
CA TYR A 73 -0.19 2.80 -0.64
C TYR A 73 -0.30 2.61 -2.15
N ALA A 74 -1.13 1.65 -2.57
CA ALA A 74 -1.49 1.47 -3.97
C ALA A 74 -2.46 2.57 -4.44
N ARG A 75 -2.03 3.84 -4.33
CA ARG A 75 -2.77 5.00 -4.82
C ARG A 75 -2.58 5.04 -6.34
N ARG A 76 -3.68 5.11 -7.07
CA ARG A 76 -3.61 5.64 -8.44
C ARG A 76 -3.14 7.08 -8.35
N SER A 77 -2.33 7.50 -9.31
CA SER A 77 -2.01 8.90 -9.53
C SER A 77 -3.28 9.74 -9.44
N TYR A 78 -3.27 10.80 -8.64
CA TYR A 78 -4.42 11.67 -8.51
C TYR A 78 -4.83 12.20 -9.89
N GLU A 79 -6.11 12.03 -10.21
CA GLU A 79 -6.71 12.56 -11.43
C GLU A 79 -7.77 13.58 -11.02
N ALA A 80 -7.61 14.82 -11.48
CA ALA A 80 -8.53 15.89 -11.12
C ALA A 80 -9.93 15.62 -11.71
N PRO A 81 -11.01 15.90 -10.95
CA PRO A 81 -12.36 15.78 -11.47
C PRO A 81 -12.53 16.71 -12.69
N ARG A 82 -13.05 16.16 -13.78
CA ARG A 82 -13.16 16.86 -15.08
C ARG A 82 -14.51 17.54 -15.29
N GLY A 83 -15.55 17.13 -14.55
CA GLY A 83 -16.92 17.59 -14.76
C GLY A 83 -17.66 17.95 -13.47
N ALA A 84 -18.78 18.66 -13.62
CA ALA A 84 -19.58 19.15 -12.49
C ALA A 84 -20.02 18.04 -11.52
N VAL A 85 -20.35 16.85 -12.05
CA VAL A 85 -20.74 15.69 -11.24
C VAL A 85 -19.57 15.15 -10.40
N GLU A 86 -18.39 14.97 -11.02
CA GLU A 86 -17.20 14.48 -10.32
C GLU A 86 -16.74 15.48 -9.25
N THR A 87 -16.80 16.78 -9.56
CA THR A 87 -16.48 17.85 -8.59
C THR A 87 -17.44 17.84 -7.41
N ALA A 88 -18.75 17.71 -7.64
CA ALA A 88 -19.74 17.65 -6.57
C ALA A 88 -19.53 16.42 -5.67
N LEU A 89 -19.23 15.26 -6.26
CA LEU A 89 -18.90 14.03 -5.52
C LEU A 89 -17.62 14.21 -4.67
N ALA A 90 -16.56 14.77 -5.25
CA ALA A 90 -15.31 15.02 -4.53
C ALA A 90 -15.52 15.99 -3.34
N GLN A 91 -16.37 17.01 -3.50
CA GLN A 91 -16.72 17.95 -2.42
C GLN A 91 -17.46 17.25 -1.29
N ILE A 92 -18.49 16.44 -1.60
CA ILE A 92 -19.24 15.69 -0.57
C ILE A 92 -18.32 14.75 0.21
N TRP A 93 -17.40 14.06 -0.48
CA TRP A 93 -16.43 13.18 0.17
C TRP A 93 -15.44 13.95 1.05
N ALA A 94 -14.96 15.11 0.59
CA ALA A 94 -14.08 15.96 1.38
C ALA A 94 -14.76 16.51 2.65
N GLU A 95 -16.05 16.83 2.59
CA GLU A 95 -16.83 17.26 3.76
C GLU A 95 -17.03 16.14 4.79
N LEU A 96 -17.15 14.89 4.34
CA LEU A 96 -17.43 13.74 5.20
C LEU A 96 -16.17 13.07 5.78
N LEU A 97 -15.05 13.12 5.05
CA LEU A 97 -13.80 12.42 5.38
C LEU A 97 -12.64 13.35 5.73
N GLY A 98 -12.84 14.67 5.63
CA GLY A 98 -11.88 15.73 5.93
C GLY A 98 -11.59 15.91 7.42
#